data_AF-A0AAU9MKJ5-F1
#
_entry.id   AF-A0AAU9MKJ5-F1
#
_cell.length_a   1.000
_cell.length_b   1.000
_cell.length_c   1.000
_cell.angle_alpha   90.00
_cell.angle_beta   90.00
_cell.angle_gamma   90.00
#
_symmetry.space_group_name_H-M   'P 1'
#
loop_
_entity.id
_entity.type
_entity.pdbx_description
1 polymer ?
#
loop_
_entity_poly.entity_id
_entity_poly.type
_entity_poly.pdbx_seq_one_letter_code
_entity_poly.pdbx_strand_id
1 'polypeptide(L)'
;MFVVTAVATNTRAVGELAGIAVGATVMLNILIAGPLTGASMNPARTLGPAMAANNYKGIWIYLTAPILGALADAGIYTAVKLPEEDDV
;
A
#
# COMPACT_ATOMS: atom_id res chain seq x y z
N MET A 1 -0.38 -2.16 -1.96
CA MET A 1 0.94 -2.61 -1.48
C MET A 1 1.82 -3.11 -2.62
N PHE A 2 1.23 -3.58 -3.73
CA PHE A 2 1.94 -4.11 -4.90
C PHE A 2 3.12 -3.31 -5.41
N VAL A 3 2.95 -2.02 -5.67
CA VAL A 3 4.04 -1.17 -6.16
C VAL A 3 5.17 -1.07 -5.14
N VAL A 4 4.84 -1.03 -3.84
CA VAL A 4 5.83 -1.00 -2.76
C VAL A 4 6.60 -2.32 -2.74
N THR A 5 5.90 -3.46 -2.73
CA THR A 5 6.51 -4.79 -2.73
C THR A 5 7.39 -4.98 -3.97
N ALA A 6 6.89 -4.62 -5.15
CA ALA A 6 7.60 -4.78 -6.42
C ALA A 6 8.87 -3.95 -6.50
N VAL A 7 8.87 -2.75 -5.93
CA VAL A 7 10.01 -1.84 -6.03
C VAL A 7 10.99 -2.02 -4.86
N ALA A 8 10.52 -2.44 -3.69
CA ALA A 8 11.36 -2.65 -2.51
C ALA A 8 12.00 -4.04 -2.44
N THR A 9 11.41 -5.06 -3.08
CA THR A 9 11.88 -6.47 -2.97
C THR A 9 12.50 -7.02 -4.25
N ASN A 10 12.34 -6.34 -5.39
CA ASN A 10 12.93 -6.78 -6.65
C ASN A 10 14.29 -6.12 -6.86
N THR A 11 15.34 -6.94 -6.95
CA THR A 11 16.72 -6.52 -7.24
C THR A 11 16.86 -5.85 -8.61
N ARG A 12 15.93 -6.15 -9.54
CA ARG A 12 15.85 -5.53 -10.87
C ARG A 12 15.20 -4.14 -10.87
N ALA A 13 14.60 -3.72 -9.76
CA ALA A 13 13.97 -2.40 -9.66
C ALA A 13 15.03 -1.32 -9.37
N VAL A 14 14.86 -0.15 -9.99
CA VAL A 14 15.70 1.02 -9.72
C VAL A 14 15.34 1.58 -8.35
N GLY A 15 16.07 1.15 -7.31
CA GLY A 15 15.80 1.51 -5.92
C GLY A 15 15.77 3.02 -5.64
N GLU A 16 16.52 3.81 -6.40
CA GLU A 16 16.58 5.28 -6.25
C GLU A 16 15.27 5.97 -6.65
N LEU A 17 14.52 5.40 -7.60
CA LEU A 17 13.21 5.91 -8.03
C LEU A 17 12.05 5.36 -7.18
N ALA A 18 12.36 4.56 -6.15
CA ALA A 18 11.33 3.89 -5.37
C ALA A 18 10.38 4.84 -4.65
N GLY A 19 10.93 5.90 -4.05
CA GLY A 19 10.13 6.91 -3.38
C GLY A 19 9.12 7.60 -4.31
N ILE A 20 9.54 7.89 -5.54
CA ILE A 20 8.68 8.52 -6.56
C ILE A 20 7.58 7.56 -7.00
N ALA A 21 7.92 6.29 -7.29
CA ALA A 21 6.95 5.29 -7.70
C ALA A 21 5.88 5.03 -6.62
N VAL A 22 6.29 4.90 -5.36
CA VAL A 22 5.38 4.73 -4.22
C VAL A 22 4.53 5.99 -4.03
N GLY A 23 5.14 7.18 -4.04
CA GLY A 23 4.45 8.45 -3.87
C GLY A 23 3.40 8.72 -4.96
N ALA A 24 3.74 8.48 -6.23
CA ALA A 24 2.82 8.63 -7.36
C ALA A 24 1.63 7.66 -7.25
N THR A 25 1.88 6.42 -6.82
CA THR A 25 0.82 5.43 -6.60
C THR A 25 -0.15 5.87 -5.51
N VAL A 26 0.37 6.39 -4.39
CA VAL A 26 -0.46 6.91 -3.30
C VAL A 26 -1.25 8.14 -3.75
N MET A 27 -0.62 9.06 -4.50
CA MET A 27 -1.29 10.25 -5.05
C MET A 27 -2.46 9.88 -5.95
N LEU A 28 -2.25 8.98 -6.92
CA LEU A 28 -3.30 8.52 -7.83
C LEU A 28 -4.45 7.87 -7.06
N ASN A 29 -4.12 7.11 -6.01
CA ASN A 29 -5.12 6.48 -5.18
C ASN A 29 -5.96 7.52 -4.40
N ILE A 30 -5.32 8.56 -3.87
CA ILE A 30 -6.02 9.65 -3.19
C ILE A 30 -6.95 10.39 -4.17
N LEU A 31 -6.54 10.61 -5.42
CA LEU A 31 -7.40 11.27 -6.42
C LEU A 31 -8.68 10.48 -6.70
N ILE A 32 -8.61 9.14 -6.71
CA ILE A 32 -9.75 8.27 -7.01
C ILE A 32 -10.58 7.98 -5.74
N ALA A 33 -9.93 7.52 -4.68
CA ALA A 33 -10.57 7.03 -3.46
C ALA A 33 -10.77 8.11 -2.38
N GLY A 34 -10.16 9.28 -2.55
CA GLY A 34 -10.25 10.41 -1.62
C GLY A 34 -11.69 10.89 -1.39
N PRO A 35 -12.48 11.17 -2.43
CA PRO A 35 -13.88 11.58 -2.28
C PRO A 35 -14.78 10.51 -1.65
N LEU A 36 -14.41 9.23 -1.77
CA LEU A 36 -15.21 8.10 -1.31
C LEU A 36 -14.92 7.71 0.15
N THR A 37 -13.65 7.70 0.55
CA THR A 37 -13.20 7.14 1.84
C THR A 37 -12.11 7.99 2.53
N GLY A 38 -11.79 9.17 2.00
CA GLY A 38 -10.65 9.96 2.47
C GLY A 38 -9.28 9.32 2.21
N ALA A 39 -9.24 8.20 1.47
CA ALA A 39 -8.03 7.48 1.01
C ALA A 39 -6.98 7.25 2.12
N SER A 40 -7.41 6.83 3.31
CA SER A 40 -6.47 6.69 4.44
C SER A 40 -5.42 5.61 4.21
N MET A 41 -5.86 4.42 3.77
CA MET A 41 -5.03 3.24 3.39
C MET A 41 -3.98 2.76 4.41
N ASN A 42 -3.91 3.43 5.56
CA ASN A 42 -2.95 3.24 6.62
C ASN A 42 -3.71 3.40 7.94
N PRO A 43 -3.78 2.34 8.77
CA PRO A 43 -4.48 2.38 10.04
C PRO A 43 -3.95 3.45 11.00
N ALA A 44 -2.62 3.68 11.04
CA ALA A 44 -2.01 4.69 11.89
C ALA A 44 -2.42 6.11 11.48
N ARG A 45 -2.58 6.35 10.17
CA ARG A 45 -3.07 7.63 9.61
C ARG A 45 -4.54 7.88 9.93
N THR A 46 -5.35 6.83 10.13
CA THR A 46 -6.75 6.97 10.58
C THR A 46 -6.86 7.18 12.08
N LEU A 47 -6.04 6.45 12.85
CA LEU A 47 -6.18 6.40 14.31
C LEU A 47 -5.83 7.73 14.99
N GLY A 48 -4.80 8.44 14.51
CA GLY A 48 -4.39 9.73 15.09
C GLY A 48 -5.51 10.79 15.08
N PRO A 49 -6.08 11.13 13.91
CA PRO A 49 -7.20 12.06 13.82
C PRO A 49 -8.46 11.56 14.56
N ALA A 50 -8.71 10.25 14.56
CA ALA A 50 -9.86 9.69 15.26
C ALA A 50 -9.79 9.86 16.77
N MET A 51 -8.60 9.70 17.37
CA MET A 51 -8.37 9.97 18.79
C MET A 51 -8.50 11.46 19.11
N ALA A 52 -7.92 12.32 18.26
CA ALA A 52 -7.99 13.77 18.46
C ALA A 52 -9.41 14.33 18.31
N ALA A 53 -10.21 13.79 17.38
CA ALA A 53 -11.59 14.21 17.13
C ALA A 53 -12.64 13.38 17.91
N ASN A 54 -12.20 12.41 18.71
CA ASN A 54 -13.03 11.47 19.46
C ASN A 54 -14.12 10.77 18.61
N ASN A 55 -13.80 10.53 17.33
CA ASN A 55 -14.72 9.97 16.35
C ASN A 55 -14.15 8.69 15.75
N TYR A 56 -14.71 7.56 16.19
CA TYR A 56 -14.26 6.23 15.78
C TYR A 56 -15.16 5.58 14.72
N LYS A 57 -16.07 6.36 14.12
CA LYS A 57 -17.07 5.82 13.19
C LYS A 57 -16.39 5.22 11.95
N GLY A 58 -16.53 3.91 11.76
CA GLY A 58 -16.02 3.20 10.58
C GLY A 58 -14.52 2.84 10.60
N ILE A 59 -13.83 2.99 11.74
CA ILE A 59 -12.39 2.67 11.85
C ILE A 59 -12.04 1.22 11.49
N TRP A 60 -12.94 0.29 11.77
CA TRP A 60 -12.69 -1.12 11.52
C TRP A 60 -12.36 -1.40 10.05
N ILE A 61 -12.98 -0.68 9.10
CA ILE A 61 -12.70 -0.81 7.66
C ILE A 61 -11.28 -0.37 7.35
N TYR A 62 -10.81 0.72 7.96
CA TYR A 62 -9.45 1.21 7.79
C TYR A 62 -8.40 0.37 8.51
N LEU A 63 -8.81 -0.56 9.38
CA LEU A 63 -7.92 -1.52 10.02
C LEU A 63 -7.87 -2.83 9.23
N THR A 64 -9.02 -3.37 8.82
CA THR A 64 -9.10 -4.67 8.14
C THR A 64 -8.77 -4.59 6.65
N ALA A 65 -9.25 -3.58 5.94
CA ALA A 65 -9.06 -3.48 4.50
C ALA A 65 -7.57 -3.34 4.08
N PRO A 66 -6.72 -2.55 4.77
CA PRO A 66 -5.30 -2.49 4.42
C PRO A 66 -4.56 -3.81 4.66
N ILE A 67 -4.91 -4.53 5.73
CA ILE A 67 -4.28 -5.83 6.04
C ILE A 67 -4.66 -6.86 4.98
N LEU A 68 -5.94 -6.97 4.64
CA LEU A 68 -6.41 -7.87 3.59
C LEU A 68 -5.79 -7.52 2.23
N GLY A 69 -5.67 -6.23 1.92
CA GLY A 69 -4.99 -5.77 0.70
C GLY A 69 -3.52 -6.14 0.67
N ALA A 70 -2.81 -6.10 1.80
CA ALA A 70 -1.41 -6.51 1.90
C ALA A 70 -1.22 -8.04 1.78
N LEU A 71 -2.15 -8.84 2.32
CA LEU A 71 -2.11 -10.29 2.18
C LEU A 71 -2.38 -10.74 0.75
N ALA A 72 -3.41 -10.16 0.11
CA ALA A 72 -3.71 -10.40 -1.30
C ALA A 72 -2.53 -9.98 -2.19
N ASP A 73 -1.91 -8.85 -1.87
CA ASP A 73 -0.72 -8.36 -2.55
C ASP A 73 0.44 -9.35 -2.52
N ALA A 74 0.80 -9.83 -1.33
CA ALA A 74 1.89 -10.80 -1.17
C ALA A 74 1.64 -12.06 -2.02
N GLY A 75 0.42 -12.59 -2.01
CA GLY A 75 0.05 -13.76 -2.82
C GLY A 75 0.16 -13.50 -4.33
N ILE A 76 -0.36 -12.36 -4.81
CA ILE A 76 -0.31 -12.01 -6.23
C ILE A 76 1.12 -11.75 -6.67
N TYR A 77 1.91 -11.03 -5.86
CA TYR A 77 3.30 -10.74 -6.17
C TYR A 77 4.14 -12.02 -6.28
N THR A 78 3.97 -12.97 -5.35
CA THR A 78 4.64 -14.27 -5.43
C THR A 78 4.23 -15.06 -6.67
N ALA A 79 2.96 -14.98 -7.09
CA ALA A 79 2.49 -15.68 -8.30
C ALA A 79 3.02 -15.05 -9.60
N VAL A 80 3.21 -13.72 -9.62
CA VAL A 80 3.66 -12.98 -10.81
C VAL A 80 5.19 -12.88 -10.89
N LYS A 81 5.91 -12.98 -9.76
CA LYS A 81 7.37 -12.96 -9.73
C LYS A 81 7.90 -14.16 -10.51
N LEU A 82 8.55 -13.88 -11.65
CA LEU A 82 9.26 -14.90 -12.43
C LEU A 82 10.43 -15.48 -11.60
N PRO A 83 10.79 -16.76 -11.79
CA PRO A 83 12.00 -17.32 -11.20
C PRO A 83 13.20 -16.43 -11.54
N GLU A 84 14.02 -16.11 -10.54
CA GLU A 84 15.32 -15.50 -10.79
C GLU A 84 16.15 -16.52 -11.58
N GLU A 85 16.62 -16.14 -12.77
CA GLU A 85 17.76 -16.82 -13.38
C GLU A 85 18.92 -16.61 -12.40
N ASP A 86 19.30 -17.69 -11.72
CA ASP A 86 20.55 -17.73 -10.96
C ASP A 86 21.67 -17.49 -11.99
N ASP A 87 22.19 -16.25 -12.03
CA ASP A 87 23.40 -15.93 -12.77
C ASP A 87 24.57 -16.72 -12.14
N VAL A 88 24.82 -17.92 -12.67
CA VAL A 88 26.01 -18.75 -12.39
C VAL A 88 27.18 -18.30 -13.26
#